data_AF-Q30XN0-F1
#
_entry.id   AF-Q30XN0-F1
#
_cell.length_a   1.000
_cell.length_b   1.000
_cell.length_c   1.000
_cell.angle_alpha   90.00
_cell.angle_beta   90.00
_cell.angle_gamma   90.00
#
_symmetry.space_group_name_H-M   'P 1'
#
loop_
_entity.id
_entity.type
_entity.pdbx_description
1 polymer ?
#
loop_
_entity_poly.entity_id
_entity_poly.type
_entity_poly.pdbx_seq_one_letter_code
_entity_poly.pdbx_strand_id
1 'polypeptide(L)'
;MHIATMAASGLRPMYAAERLEDFMAARGGNLGGTFHCGVYMGTRVLWDARTDECLTAEGVVETAAGHLKPQLRLIAERIAAETGTLPSMDGILVRVKDSLCQYRILDMVAPLPVWRQVNLLADAAALLEPQLPHVRPAQHFHTPVLKTEKQIARWLKSWKRPGLSGVLVKDAEMLYAAGEHSRGCCLIPL
;
A
#
# COMPACT_ATOMS: atom_id res chain seq x y z
N MET A 1 -0.33 -7.76 30.95
CA MET A 1 -0.71 -6.43 30.42
C MET A 1 0.49 -5.91 29.63
N HIS A 2 0.44 -5.94 28.30
CA HIS A 2 1.51 -5.38 27.47
C HIS A 2 1.21 -3.90 27.27
N ILE A 3 2.12 -3.02 27.68
CA ILE A 3 2.01 -1.59 27.43
C ILE A 3 2.39 -1.36 25.96
N ALA A 4 1.50 -0.71 25.19
CA ALA A 4 1.77 -0.31 23.83
C ALA A 4 2.98 0.65 23.80
N THR A 5 3.94 0.38 22.90
CA THR A 5 5.15 1.20 22.77
C THR A 5 4.99 2.15 21.60
N MET A 6 5.18 3.45 21.83
CA MET A 6 5.20 4.45 20.74
C MET A 6 6.47 4.27 19.91
N ALA A 7 6.33 4.38 18.58
CA ALA A 7 7.47 4.33 17.67
C ALA A 7 8.35 5.57 17.81
N ALA A 8 9.67 5.41 17.61
CA ALA A 8 10.58 6.54 17.48
C ALA A 8 10.37 7.28 16.14
N SER A 9 9.89 6.58 15.11
CA SER A 9 9.54 7.17 13.83
C SER A 9 8.34 8.14 13.92
N GLY A 10 8.56 9.35 13.41
CA GLY A 10 7.52 10.33 13.17
C GLY A 10 6.72 10.09 11.87
N LEU A 11 7.05 9.05 11.10
CA LEU A 11 6.39 8.78 9.82
C LEU A 11 4.95 8.32 10.07
N ARG A 12 4.01 8.74 9.23
CA ARG A 12 2.60 8.34 9.31
C ARG A 12 2.09 7.96 7.92
N PRO A 13 1.14 7.02 7.83
CA PRO A 13 0.59 6.65 6.55
C PRO A 13 -0.16 7.82 5.89
N MET A 14 -0.18 7.85 4.57
CA MET A 14 -1.04 8.73 3.78
C MET A 14 -2.49 8.24 3.81
N TYR A 15 -3.47 9.13 3.93
CA TYR A 15 -4.88 8.75 3.96
C TYR A 15 -5.53 8.97 2.60
N ALA A 16 -6.43 8.07 2.20
CA ALA A 16 -7.17 8.20 0.95
C ALA A 16 -8.29 9.24 1.08
N ALA A 17 -8.79 9.71 -0.08
CA ALA A 17 -10.01 10.51 -0.13
C ALA A 17 -11.18 9.75 0.51
N GLU A 18 -12.02 10.49 1.23
CA GLU A 18 -13.13 9.91 1.99
C GLU A 18 -14.31 9.50 1.10
N ARG A 19 -14.43 10.08 -0.11
CA ARG A 19 -15.56 9.88 -1.01
C ARG A 19 -15.13 9.63 -2.45
N LEU A 20 -15.71 8.60 -3.05
CA LEU A 20 -15.47 8.23 -4.45
C LEU A 20 -15.96 9.30 -5.42
N GLU A 21 -17.08 9.97 -5.11
CA GLU A 21 -17.62 11.03 -5.96
C GLU A 21 -16.63 12.19 -6.13
N ASP A 22 -16.01 12.63 -5.03
CA ASP A 22 -15.02 13.71 -5.04
C ASP A 22 -13.75 13.31 -5.79
N PHE A 23 -13.32 12.05 -5.61
CA PHE A 23 -12.22 11.47 -6.35
C PHE A 23 -12.52 11.45 -7.87
N MET A 24 -13.71 11.02 -8.28
CA MET A 24 -14.08 11.00 -9.70
C MET A 24 -14.23 12.40 -10.28
N ALA A 25 -14.81 13.36 -9.53
CA ALA A 25 -15.01 14.73 -9.96
C ALA A 25 -13.68 15.40 -10.33
N ALA A 26 -12.62 15.17 -9.53
CA ALA A 26 -11.28 15.67 -9.80
C ALA A 26 -10.64 15.10 -11.09
N ARG A 27 -11.23 14.06 -11.71
CA ARG A 27 -10.73 13.32 -12.88
C ARG A 27 -11.68 13.36 -14.07
N GLY A 28 -12.54 14.38 -14.14
CA GLY A 28 -13.53 14.48 -15.23
C GLY A 28 -14.58 13.38 -15.20
N GLY A 29 -14.92 12.89 -14.00
CA GLY A 29 -16.02 11.95 -13.77
C GLY A 29 -15.72 10.51 -14.17
N ASN A 30 -14.45 10.09 -14.22
CA ASN A 30 -14.10 8.70 -14.53
C ASN A 30 -12.84 8.20 -13.83
N LEU A 31 -12.72 6.88 -13.69
CA LEU A 31 -11.54 6.23 -13.07
C LEU A 31 -10.45 5.84 -14.08
N GLY A 32 -10.62 6.12 -15.37
CA GLY A 32 -9.62 5.79 -16.39
C GLY A 32 -8.29 6.52 -16.16
N GLY A 33 -7.17 5.89 -16.54
CA GLY A 33 -5.83 6.46 -16.36
C GLY A 33 -5.27 6.32 -14.94
N THR A 34 -6.04 5.77 -14.00
CA THR A 34 -5.57 5.42 -12.65
C THR A 34 -5.02 4.00 -12.58
N PHE A 35 -4.31 3.70 -11.51
CA PHE A 35 -3.99 2.34 -11.08
C PHE A 35 -4.91 1.90 -9.96
N HIS A 36 -5.10 0.59 -9.81
CA HIS A 36 -5.78 0.03 -8.65
C HIS A 36 -5.14 -1.27 -8.17
N CYS A 37 -5.33 -1.55 -6.88
CA CYS A 37 -4.97 -2.82 -6.27
C CYS A 37 -6.01 -3.22 -5.22
N GLY A 38 -6.07 -4.52 -4.89
CA GLY A 38 -6.92 -5.02 -3.81
C GLY A 38 -6.33 -4.65 -2.45
N VAL A 39 -7.17 -4.18 -1.54
CA VAL A 39 -6.82 -3.99 -0.13
C VAL A 39 -7.28 -5.20 0.66
N TYR A 40 -6.33 -5.81 1.38
CA TYR A 40 -6.59 -7.01 2.16
C TYR A 40 -7.23 -6.67 3.51
N MET A 41 -8.04 -7.59 4.03
CA MET A 41 -8.48 -7.56 5.42
C MET A 41 -7.26 -7.76 6.32
N GLY A 42 -6.96 -6.76 7.15
CA GLY A 42 -5.79 -6.80 8.00
C GLY A 42 -5.54 -5.45 8.67
N THR A 43 -4.38 -5.33 9.29
CA THR A 43 -3.96 -4.12 9.99
C THR A 43 -3.06 -3.30 9.07
N ARG A 44 -3.39 -2.02 8.87
CA ARG A 44 -2.49 -1.13 8.15
C ARG A 44 -1.23 -0.89 8.98
N VAL A 45 -0.08 -1.14 8.38
CA VAL A 45 1.23 -0.99 8.99
C VAL A 45 2.13 -0.28 8.01
N LEU A 46 2.94 0.64 8.52
CA LEU A 46 3.99 1.30 7.79
C LEU A 46 5.34 0.85 8.35
N TRP A 47 6.27 0.46 7.49
CA TRP A 47 7.66 0.19 7.89
C TRP A 47 8.54 1.37 7.47
N ASP A 48 9.15 2.04 8.44
CA ASP A 48 10.11 3.13 8.22
C ASP A 48 11.52 2.56 8.06
N ALA A 49 12.09 2.69 6.86
CA ALA A 49 13.42 2.18 6.56
C ALA A 49 14.53 2.86 7.36
N ARG A 50 14.31 4.08 7.89
CA ARG A 50 15.31 4.85 8.63
C ARG A 50 15.44 4.39 10.07
N THR A 51 14.32 4.15 10.74
CA THR A 51 14.31 3.66 12.14
C THR A 51 14.22 2.14 12.22
N ASP A 52 13.93 1.47 11.09
CA ASP A 52 13.64 0.05 11.00
C ASP A 52 12.45 -0.38 11.89
N GLU A 53 11.47 0.50 12.07
CA GLU A 53 10.27 0.24 12.86
C GLU A 53 9.07 -0.06 11.96
N CYS A 54 8.24 -1.03 12.35
CA CYS A 54 6.91 -1.23 11.82
C CYS A 54 5.92 -0.56 12.75
N LEU A 55 5.08 0.33 12.25
CA LEU A 55 4.15 1.13 13.05
C LEU A 55 2.72 1.12 12.49
N THR A 56 1.74 1.18 13.38
CA THR A 56 0.32 1.35 13.03
C THR A 56 0.04 2.78 12.58
N ALA A 57 -1.19 3.05 12.12
CA ALA A 57 -1.59 4.41 11.73
C ALA A 57 -1.49 5.42 12.88
N GLU A 58 -1.61 4.96 14.13
CA GLU A 58 -1.50 5.76 15.35
C GLU A 58 -0.05 6.01 15.77
N GLY A 59 0.93 5.38 15.11
CA GLY A 59 2.34 5.49 15.46
C GLY A 59 2.79 4.57 16.60
N VAL A 60 2.05 3.48 16.83
CA VAL A 60 2.41 2.43 17.80
C VAL A 60 3.25 1.37 17.10
N VAL A 61 4.29 0.86 17.76
CA VAL A 61 5.13 -0.23 17.23
C VAL A 61 4.31 -1.52 17.08
N GLU A 62 4.27 -2.08 15.88
CA GLU A 62 3.68 -3.38 15.57
C GLU A 62 4.75 -4.48 15.72
N THR A 63 4.72 -5.17 16.86
CA THR A 63 5.72 -6.19 17.22
C THR A 63 5.57 -7.48 16.43
N ALA A 64 4.37 -7.81 15.95
CA ALA A 64 4.12 -9.02 15.16
C ALA A 64 4.74 -8.95 13.75
N ALA A 65 5.28 -7.80 13.34
CA ALA A 65 5.89 -7.59 12.03
C ALA A 65 7.43 -7.74 12.03
N GLY A 66 8.05 -8.09 13.17
CA GLY A 66 9.51 -8.15 13.30
C GLY A 66 10.21 -9.04 12.28
N HIS A 67 9.66 -10.23 11.99
CA HIS A 67 10.23 -11.18 11.01
C HIS A 67 10.12 -10.72 9.55
N LEU A 68 9.35 -9.65 9.28
CA LEU A 68 9.17 -9.09 7.94
C LEU A 68 10.27 -8.10 7.56
N LYS A 69 10.92 -7.47 8.56
CA LYS A 69 11.90 -6.39 8.35
C LYS A 69 13.05 -6.76 7.42
N PRO A 70 13.67 -7.96 7.51
CA PRO A 70 14.75 -8.34 6.59
C PRO A 70 14.28 -8.38 5.13
N GLN A 71 13.06 -8.86 4.87
CA GLN A 71 12.48 -8.91 3.52
C GLN A 71 12.13 -7.51 2.99
N LEU A 72 11.58 -6.65 3.84
CA LEU A 72 11.31 -5.24 3.51
C LEU A 72 12.60 -4.49 3.20
N ARG A 73 13.66 -4.73 3.98
CA ARG A 73 15.00 -4.19 3.77
C ARG A 73 15.58 -4.60 2.41
N LEU A 74 15.52 -5.88 2.07
CA LEU A 74 16.00 -6.39 0.78
C LEU A 74 15.32 -5.69 -0.41
N ILE A 75 13.99 -5.53 -0.36
CA ILE A 75 13.24 -4.81 -1.40
C ILE A 75 13.69 -3.34 -1.44
N ALA A 76 13.77 -2.68 -0.29
CA ALA A 76 14.13 -1.26 -0.21
C ALA A 76 15.55 -0.99 -0.74
N GLU A 77 16.53 -1.82 -0.39
CA GLU A 77 17.91 -1.72 -0.87
C GLU A 77 18.01 -1.95 -2.38
N ARG A 78 17.24 -2.91 -2.91
CA ARG A 78 17.17 -3.15 -4.36
C ARG A 78 16.65 -1.91 -5.10
N ILE A 79 15.59 -1.29 -4.58
CA ILE A 79 15.02 -0.08 -5.16
C ILE A 79 15.98 1.11 -4.99
N ALA A 80 16.67 1.21 -3.85
CA ALA A 80 17.66 2.25 -3.59
C ALA A 80 18.85 2.17 -4.55
N ALA A 81 19.28 0.96 -4.94
CA ALA A 81 20.34 0.77 -5.92
C ALA A 81 20.00 1.36 -7.30
N GLU A 82 18.70 1.46 -7.65
CA GLU A 82 18.25 2.05 -8.91
C GLU A 82 17.91 3.55 -8.79
N THR A 83 17.39 3.96 -7.63
CA THR A 83 16.79 5.30 -7.45
C THR A 83 17.64 6.24 -6.61
N GLY A 84 18.68 5.75 -5.94
CA GLY A 84 19.50 6.49 -4.99
C GLY A 84 18.79 6.84 -3.68
N THR A 85 17.54 6.43 -3.49
CA THR A 85 16.74 6.73 -2.29
C THR A 85 16.31 5.43 -1.64
N LEU A 86 16.52 5.31 -0.32
CA LEU A 86 16.04 4.17 0.45
C LEU A 86 14.56 4.36 0.86
N PRO A 87 13.62 3.63 0.25
CA PRO A 87 12.21 3.87 0.49
C PRO A 87 11.70 3.18 1.76
N SER A 88 10.67 3.78 2.37
CA SER A 88 9.82 3.11 3.37
C SER A 88 8.60 2.48 2.71
N MET A 89 7.93 1.54 3.38
CA MET A 89 6.85 0.73 2.78
C MET A 89 5.55 0.87 3.57
N ASP A 90 4.45 1.15 2.89
CA ASP A 90 3.12 1.22 3.49
C ASP A 90 2.26 0.07 2.96
N GLY A 91 1.61 -0.65 3.86
CA GLY A 91 0.94 -1.89 3.49
C GLY A 91 -0.03 -2.41 4.52
N ILE A 92 -0.52 -3.62 4.23
CA ILE A 92 -1.43 -4.36 5.10
C ILE A 92 -0.73 -5.58 5.66
N LEU A 93 -0.73 -5.69 6.99
CA LEU A 93 -0.38 -6.88 7.73
C LEU A 93 -1.58 -7.83 7.77
N VAL A 94 -1.44 -8.99 7.13
CA VAL A 94 -2.46 -10.05 7.08
C VAL A 94 -2.02 -11.18 8.01
N ARG A 95 -2.82 -11.45 9.05
CA ARG A 95 -2.54 -12.54 10.00
C ARG A 95 -2.89 -13.88 9.36
N VAL A 96 -1.96 -14.83 9.40
CA VAL A 96 -2.16 -16.17 8.81
C VAL A 96 -2.40 -17.22 9.90
N LYS A 97 -1.52 -17.26 10.91
CA LYS A 97 -1.60 -18.11 12.11
C LYS A 97 -0.94 -17.39 13.28
N ASP A 98 -1.06 -17.93 14.49
CA ASP A 98 -0.46 -17.34 15.69
C ASP A 98 1.02 -17.00 15.46
N SER A 99 1.37 -15.73 15.64
CA SER A 99 2.67 -15.09 15.37
C SER A 99 3.14 -14.97 13.90
N LEU A 100 2.49 -15.64 12.93
CA LEU A 100 2.86 -15.55 11.51
C LEU A 100 1.96 -14.59 10.75
N CYS A 101 2.56 -13.50 10.27
CA CYS A 101 1.90 -12.53 9.41
C CYS A 101 2.54 -12.48 8.03
N GLN A 102 1.74 -12.09 7.04
CA GLN A 102 2.19 -11.66 5.72
C GLN A 102 2.03 -10.15 5.59
N TYR A 103 2.87 -9.55 4.76
CA TYR A 103 2.80 -8.12 4.44
C TYR A 103 2.46 -7.95 2.96
N ARG A 104 1.50 -7.07 2.69
CA ARG A 104 1.11 -6.66 1.33
C ARG A 104 1.44 -5.19 1.16
N ILE A 105 2.52 -4.89 0.43
CA ILE A 105 2.96 -3.52 0.17
C ILE A 105 1.95 -2.88 -0.78
N LEU A 106 1.26 -1.83 -0.33
CA LEU A 106 0.33 -1.06 -1.15
C LEU A 106 1.04 0.11 -1.83
N ASP A 107 1.94 0.77 -1.11
CA ASP A 107 2.62 1.99 -1.53
C ASP A 107 4.04 2.08 -0.98
N MET A 108 4.82 2.96 -1.60
CA MET A 108 6.18 3.25 -1.22
C MET A 108 6.30 4.72 -0.82
N VAL A 109 6.93 4.98 0.32
CA VAL A 109 7.26 6.34 0.76
C VAL A 109 8.58 6.75 0.13
N ALA A 110 8.47 7.36 -1.04
CA ALA A 110 9.58 7.88 -1.84
C ALA A 110 9.09 9.04 -2.72
N PRO A 111 9.98 9.92 -3.19
CA PRO A 111 9.62 11.01 -4.11
C PRO A 111 9.44 10.48 -5.54
N LEU A 112 8.55 9.51 -5.72
CA LEU A 112 8.30 8.80 -6.97
C LEU A 112 6.80 8.75 -7.27
N PRO A 113 6.38 8.97 -8.53
CA PRO A 113 4.98 8.81 -8.92
C PRO A 113 4.55 7.35 -8.80
N VAL A 114 3.26 7.09 -8.52
CA VAL A 114 2.70 5.75 -8.32
C VAL A 114 3.10 4.78 -9.43
N TRP A 115 3.03 5.17 -10.70
CA TRP A 115 3.38 4.28 -11.81
C TRP A 115 4.81 3.74 -11.69
N ARG A 116 5.73 4.59 -11.21
CA ARG A 116 7.14 4.24 -11.02
C ARG A 116 7.31 3.34 -9.80
N GLN A 117 6.60 3.63 -8.71
CA GLN A 117 6.58 2.78 -7.52
C GLN A 117 6.10 1.36 -7.86
N VAL A 118 5.01 1.24 -8.61
CA VAL A 118 4.42 -0.04 -9.03
C VAL A 118 5.43 -0.88 -9.81
N ASN A 119 6.10 -0.29 -10.80
CA ASN A 119 7.07 -1.00 -11.63
C ASN A 119 8.29 -1.44 -10.81
N LEU A 120 8.86 -0.55 -10.00
CA LEU A 120 10.01 -0.86 -9.15
C LEU A 120 9.72 -1.98 -8.15
N LEU A 121 8.55 -1.96 -7.52
CA LEU A 121 8.12 -3.01 -6.60
C LEU A 121 7.93 -4.35 -7.31
N ALA A 122 7.31 -4.34 -8.49
CA ALA A 122 7.12 -5.55 -9.30
C ALA A 122 8.47 -6.17 -9.72
N ASP A 123 9.39 -5.35 -10.22
CA ASP A 123 10.71 -5.78 -10.66
C ASP A 123 11.55 -6.31 -9.48
N ALA A 124 11.55 -5.60 -8.34
CA ALA A 124 12.23 -6.05 -7.14
C ALA A 124 11.67 -7.38 -6.63
N ALA A 125 10.34 -7.53 -6.59
CA ALA A 125 9.70 -8.76 -6.14
C ALA A 125 9.97 -9.96 -7.05
N ALA A 126 10.00 -9.75 -8.37
CA ALA A 126 10.32 -10.81 -9.34
C ALA A 126 11.76 -11.32 -9.17
N LEU A 127 12.72 -10.43 -8.96
CA LEU A 127 14.13 -10.80 -8.77
C LEU A 127 14.40 -11.46 -7.42
N LEU A 128 13.66 -11.07 -6.39
CA LEU A 128 13.86 -11.52 -5.02
C LEU A 128 12.91 -12.64 -4.59
N GLU A 129 12.02 -13.14 -5.47
CA GLU A 129 10.91 -14.03 -5.09
C GLU A 129 11.28 -15.19 -4.12
N PRO A 130 12.41 -15.92 -4.29
CA PRO A 130 12.80 -16.98 -3.35
C PRO A 130 13.10 -16.49 -1.93
N GLN A 131 13.46 -15.22 -1.78
CA GLN A 131 13.86 -14.58 -0.53
C GLN A 131 12.71 -13.85 0.16
N LEU A 132 11.51 -13.82 -0.46
CA LEU A 132 10.35 -13.06 0.00
C LEU A 132 9.13 -13.96 0.36
N PRO A 133 9.25 -14.91 1.30
CA PRO A 133 8.17 -15.83 1.65
C PRO A 133 6.97 -15.16 2.33
N HIS A 134 7.13 -13.98 2.91
CA HIS A 134 6.09 -13.33 3.73
C HIS A 134 5.74 -11.90 3.28
N VAL A 135 6.60 -11.25 2.50
CA VAL A 135 6.38 -9.89 2.00
C VAL A 135 6.15 -9.94 0.50
N ARG A 136 5.06 -9.34 0.01
CA ARG A 136 4.81 -9.20 -1.44
C ARG A 136 4.17 -7.85 -1.73
N PRO A 137 4.52 -7.17 -2.84
CA PRO A 137 3.71 -6.07 -3.34
C PRO A 137 2.29 -6.54 -3.67
N ALA A 138 1.30 -5.69 -3.40
CA ALA A 138 -0.03 -5.88 -3.94
C ALA A 138 0.03 -5.76 -5.46
N GLN A 139 -0.69 -6.62 -6.17
CA GLN A 139 -0.74 -6.55 -7.62
C GLN A 139 -1.54 -5.32 -8.04
N HIS A 140 -0.91 -4.48 -8.86
CA HIS A 140 -1.52 -3.28 -9.41
C HIS A 140 -1.95 -3.52 -10.86
N PHE A 141 -3.05 -2.88 -11.24
CA PHE A 141 -3.63 -2.97 -12.57
C PHE A 141 -4.03 -1.57 -13.04
N HIS A 142 -4.04 -1.36 -14.36
CA HIS A 142 -4.69 -0.18 -14.92
C HIS A 142 -6.19 -0.26 -14.69
N THR A 143 -6.78 0.81 -14.17
CA THR A 143 -8.22 0.88 -13.96
C THR A 143 -8.92 1.08 -15.29
N PRO A 144 -9.95 0.27 -15.60
CA PRO A 144 -10.78 0.49 -16.78
C PRO A 144 -11.44 1.87 -16.76
N VAL A 145 -11.87 2.36 -17.92
CA VAL A 145 -12.66 3.60 -18.00
C VAL A 145 -14.05 3.35 -17.41
N LEU A 146 -14.23 3.70 -16.15
CA LEU A 146 -15.48 3.56 -15.40
C LEU A 146 -16.05 4.95 -15.10
N LYS A 147 -17.26 5.24 -15.61
CA LYS A 147 -17.89 6.58 -15.55
C LYS A 147 -19.16 6.62 -14.69
N THR A 148 -19.81 5.47 -14.52
CA THR A 148 -21.12 5.40 -13.83
C THR A 148 -21.05 4.46 -12.64
N GLU A 149 -21.89 4.71 -11.63
CA GLU A 149 -22.05 3.85 -10.46
C GLU A 149 -22.33 2.40 -10.85
N LYS A 150 -23.15 2.17 -11.88
CA LYS A 150 -23.47 0.82 -12.38
C LYS A 150 -22.24 0.11 -12.94
N GLN A 151 -21.37 0.82 -13.66
CA GLN A 151 -20.12 0.25 -14.17
C GLN A 151 -19.17 -0.08 -13.02
N ILE A 152 -19.03 0.83 -12.06
CA ILE A 152 -18.18 0.67 -10.87
C ILE A 152 -18.66 -0.51 -10.04
N ALA A 153 -19.96 -0.60 -9.72
CA ALA A 153 -20.53 -1.70 -8.97
C ALA A 153 -20.33 -3.06 -9.65
N ARG A 154 -20.44 -3.12 -10.99
CA ARG A 154 -20.15 -4.35 -11.75
C ARG A 154 -18.68 -4.73 -11.68
N TRP A 155 -17.79 -3.75 -11.80
CA TRP A 155 -16.34 -3.98 -11.68
C TRP A 155 -15.95 -4.40 -10.27
N LEU A 156 -16.49 -3.79 -9.22
CA LEU A 156 -16.24 -4.21 -7.83
C LEU A 156 -16.66 -5.66 -7.58
N LYS A 157 -17.71 -6.16 -8.24
CA LYS A 157 -18.08 -7.59 -8.15
C LYS A 157 -16.98 -8.54 -8.63
N SER A 158 -16.13 -8.16 -9.60
CA SER A 158 -14.99 -9.01 -10.01
C SER A 158 -13.84 -9.02 -8.99
N TRP A 159 -13.87 -8.08 -8.05
CA TRP A 159 -12.89 -7.94 -6.96
C TRP A 159 -13.35 -8.59 -5.66
N LYS A 160 -14.62 -9.03 -5.55
CA LYS A 160 -15.12 -9.79 -4.40
C LYS A 160 -14.42 -11.15 -4.34
N ARG A 161 -13.35 -11.21 -3.55
CA ARG A 161 -12.56 -12.42 -3.30
C ARG A 161 -12.33 -12.55 -1.79
N PRO A 162 -12.20 -13.79 -1.26
CA PRO A 162 -11.91 -13.98 0.16
C PRO A 162 -10.68 -13.18 0.60
N GLY A 163 -10.80 -12.45 1.71
CA GLY A 163 -9.72 -11.70 2.32
C GLY A 163 -9.46 -10.30 1.76
N LEU A 164 -10.26 -9.80 0.80
CA LEU A 164 -10.21 -8.39 0.38
C LEU A 164 -11.30 -7.57 1.08
N SER A 165 -10.94 -6.39 1.59
CA SER A 165 -11.85 -5.41 2.19
C SER A 165 -12.27 -4.29 1.24
N GLY A 166 -11.49 -4.07 0.18
CA GLY A 166 -11.68 -2.94 -0.73
C GLY A 166 -10.78 -2.99 -1.95
N VAL A 167 -10.92 -1.97 -2.79
CA VAL A 167 -10.02 -1.66 -3.90
C VAL A 167 -9.50 -0.25 -3.70
N LEU A 168 -8.17 -0.10 -3.64
CA LEU A 168 -7.51 1.20 -3.59
C LEU A 168 -7.23 1.65 -5.02
N VAL A 169 -7.76 2.81 -5.40
CA VAL A 169 -7.54 3.45 -6.70
C VAL A 169 -6.62 4.66 -6.51
N LYS A 170 -5.65 4.86 -7.42
CA LYS A 170 -4.57 5.84 -7.29
C LYS A 170 -4.24 6.50 -8.62
N ASP A 171 -4.01 7.80 -8.63
CA ASP A 171 -3.44 8.48 -9.80
C ASP A 171 -2.03 7.99 -10.09
N ALA A 172 -1.73 7.84 -11.37
CA ALA A 172 -0.41 7.45 -11.84
C ALA A 172 0.69 8.43 -11.37
N GLU A 173 0.38 9.73 -11.37
CA GLU A 173 1.31 10.82 -11.03
C GLU A 173 1.27 11.25 -9.56
N MET A 174 0.45 10.60 -8.72
CA MET A 174 0.41 10.93 -7.30
C MET A 174 1.75 10.64 -6.63
N LEU A 175 2.21 11.58 -5.80
CA LEU A 175 3.31 11.37 -4.86
C LEU A 175 2.75 10.97 -3.48
N TYR A 176 3.53 10.20 -2.73
CA TYR A 176 3.13 9.81 -1.39
C TYR A 176 3.31 10.98 -0.41
N ALA A 177 2.20 11.42 0.20
CA ALA A 177 2.17 12.49 1.19
C ALA A 177 1.95 11.90 2.60
N ALA A 178 3.03 11.67 3.34
CA ALA A 178 2.99 11.01 4.63
C ALA A 178 2.21 11.81 5.68
N GLY A 179 1.26 11.17 6.34
CA GLY A 179 0.40 11.80 7.36
C GLY A 179 -0.69 12.71 6.82
N GLU A 180 -0.82 12.84 5.50
CA GLU A 180 -1.78 13.74 4.86
C GLU A 180 -2.90 12.98 4.16
N HIS A 181 -4.05 13.64 3.97
CA HIS A 181 -5.13 13.15 3.13
C HIS A 181 -4.86 13.49 1.66
N SER A 182 -4.70 12.46 0.83
CA SER A 182 -4.47 12.62 -0.58
C SER A 182 -5.78 12.62 -1.38
N ARG A 183 -5.93 13.62 -2.25
CA ARG A 183 -6.96 13.62 -3.31
C ARG A 183 -6.58 12.73 -4.49
N GLY A 184 -5.33 12.24 -4.50
CA GLY A 184 -4.73 11.38 -5.52
C GLY A 184 -5.08 9.90 -5.38
N CYS A 185 -5.73 9.48 -4.29
CA CYS A 185 -6.19 8.10 -4.10
C CYS A 185 -7.56 8.00 -3.42
N CYS A 186 -8.25 6.89 -3.61
CA CYS A 186 -9.56 6.59 -3.02
C CYS A 186 -9.66 5.10 -2.68
N LEU A 187 -10.11 4.77 -1.47
CA LEU A 187 -10.45 3.40 -1.08
C LEU A 187 -11.93 3.16 -1.34
N ILE A 188 -12.24 2.15 -2.15
CA ILE A 188 -13.62 1.76 -2.46
C ILE A 188 -13.91 0.42 -1.76
N PRO A 189 -14.79 0.39 -0.74
CA PRO A 189 -15.11 -0.85 -0.01
C PRO A 189 -15.86 -1.88 -0.88
N LEU A 190 -15.69 -3.17 -0.58
CA LEU A 190 -16.30 -4.31 -1.31
C LEU A 190 -17.57 -4.88 -0.67
#